data_AF-A0A1Q2Z076-F1
#
_entry.id   AF-A0A1Q2Z076-F1
#
_cell.length_a   1.000
_cell.length_b   1.000
_cell.length_c   1.000
_cell.angle_alpha   90.00
_cell.angle_beta   90.00
_cell.angle_gamma   90.00
#
_symmetry.space_group_name_H-M   'P 1'
#
loop_
_entity.id
_entity.type
_entity.pdbx_description
1 polymer ?
#
loop_
_entity_poly.entity_id
_entity_poly.type
_entity_poly.pdbx_seq_one_letter_code
_entity_poly.pdbx_strand_id
1 'polypeptide(L)'
;MSIDPKATRGYRNRNPGNIEHVPANKWQGLADPPSDGRFCRFTSHEFGIRALAALLVTYQDRHKLRTPRAIIERWAPKVENDTAAYIAVVARRIGVGPDDAIDLHSHAHLRPLVEAIIHHECAGLAYPAAVIDRALTLAGVPPAPPATLRAVS
;
A
#
# COMPACT_ATOMS: atom_id res chain seq x y z
N MET A 1 3.91 8.57 -25.66
CA MET A 1 5.02 8.78 -24.72
C MET A 1 4.66 8.08 -23.42
N SER A 2 5.52 7.16 -22.94
CA SER A 2 5.33 6.58 -21.60
C SER A 2 5.58 7.67 -20.57
N ILE A 3 4.64 7.90 -19.65
CA ILE A 3 4.83 8.85 -18.55
C ILE A 3 5.90 8.24 -17.62
N ASP A 4 6.97 8.98 -17.32
CA ASP A 4 7.94 8.56 -16.30
C ASP A 4 7.23 8.43 -14.94
N PRO A 5 7.16 7.24 -14.32
CA PRO A 5 6.54 7.05 -13.01
C PRO A 5 7.11 7.97 -11.92
N LYS A 6 8.36 8.42 -12.05
CA LYS A 6 9.00 9.34 -11.10
C LYS A 6 8.53 10.79 -11.24
N ALA A 7 7.88 11.14 -12.34
CA ALA A 7 7.25 12.45 -12.52
C ALA A 7 5.92 12.58 -11.76
N THR A 8 5.32 11.45 -11.36
CA THR A 8 4.02 11.43 -10.66
C THR A 8 4.08 12.19 -9.33
N ARG A 9 2.95 12.77 -8.93
CA ARG A 9 2.81 13.41 -7.60
C ARG A 9 3.14 12.42 -6.49
N GLY A 10 2.66 11.17 -6.60
CA GLY A 10 2.89 10.14 -5.59
C GLY A 10 4.37 9.87 -5.35
N TYR A 11 5.18 9.78 -6.41
CA TYR A 11 6.64 9.66 -6.26
C TYR A 11 7.27 10.93 -5.67
N ARG A 12 6.99 12.11 -6.24
CA ARG A 12 7.59 13.39 -5.80
C ARG A 12 7.27 13.71 -4.33
N ASN A 13 6.06 13.40 -3.89
CA ASN A 13 5.62 13.61 -2.51
C ASN A 13 6.05 12.48 -1.56
N ARG A 14 6.69 11.43 -2.08
CA ARG A 14 6.96 10.18 -1.37
C ARG A 14 5.69 9.62 -0.75
N ASN A 15 4.55 9.80 -1.43
CA ASN A 15 3.20 9.43 -1.01
C ASN A 15 2.56 8.58 -2.12
N PRO A 16 3.02 7.33 -2.32
CA PRO A 16 2.64 6.57 -3.50
C PRO A 16 1.21 6.01 -3.44
N GLY A 17 0.50 6.20 -2.32
CA GLY A 17 -0.94 5.95 -2.21
C GLY A 17 -1.80 7.19 -2.38
N ASN A 18 -1.23 8.35 -2.77
CA ASN A 18 -1.96 9.61 -2.93
C ASN A 18 -2.81 10.00 -1.70
N ILE A 19 -2.33 9.68 -0.49
CA ILE A 19 -3.04 9.90 0.77
C ILE A 19 -3.27 11.39 0.97
N GLU A 20 -4.51 11.76 1.23
CA GLU A 20 -4.89 13.13 1.54
C GLU A 20 -4.46 13.52 2.96
N HIS A 21 -4.08 14.78 3.09
CA HIS A 21 -3.69 15.39 4.34
C HIS A 21 -4.93 15.75 5.15
N VAL A 22 -5.07 15.12 6.31
CA VAL A 22 -6.08 15.44 7.31
C VAL A 22 -5.35 15.92 8.56
N PRO A 23 -5.56 17.16 9.06
CA PRO A 23 -4.80 17.71 10.19
C PRO A 23 -4.79 16.85 11.46
N ALA A 24 -5.84 16.06 11.67
CA ALA A 24 -5.97 15.12 12.80
C ALA A 24 -5.06 13.88 12.66
N ASN A 25 -4.66 13.50 11.44
CA ASN A 25 -3.82 12.33 11.20
C ASN A 25 -2.34 12.70 11.38
N LYS A 26 -1.72 12.20 12.45
CA LYS A 26 -0.30 12.41 12.75
C LYS A 26 0.55 11.25 12.24
N TRP A 27 0.75 11.19 10.93
CA TRP A 27 1.59 10.15 10.33
C TRP A 27 3.05 10.31 10.75
N GLN A 28 3.73 9.19 11.01
CA GLN A 28 5.18 9.20 11.19
C GLN A 28 5.86 9.61 9.87
N GLY A 29 6.82 10.54 9.96
CA GLY A 29 7.52 11.07 8.79
C GLY A 29 6.68 11.99 7.91
N LEU A 30 5.53 12.49 8.38
CA LEU A 30 4.77 13.53 7.67
C LEU A 30 5.61 14.81 7.55
N ALA A 31 5.69 15.36 6.36
CA ALA A 31 6.39 16.60 6.07
C ALA A 31 5.39 17.74 5.81
N ASP A 32 5.68 18.91 6.37
CA ASP A 32 4.90 20.12 6.18
C ASP A 32 5.59 21.11 5.22
N PRO A 33 4.84 21.95 4.50
CA PRO A 33 3.38 21.88 4.32
C PRO A 33 2.94 20.66 3.47
N PRO A 34 1.64 20.33 3.39
CA PRO A 34 1.12 19.40 2.39
C PRO A 34 1.32 19.92 0.96
N SER A 35 1.36 19.02 -0.02
CA SER A 35 1.41 19.39 -1.44
C SER A 35 0.05 19.90 -1.89
N ASP A 36 0.04 21.03 -2.59
CA ASP A 36 -1.16 21.66 -3.15
C ASP A 36 -2.28 21.85 -2.11
N GLY A 37 -1.91 21.96 -0.82
CA GLY A 37 -2.84 22.05 0.31
C GLY A 37 -3.64 20.78 0.62
N ARG A 38 -3.52 19.71 -0.18
CA ARG A 38 -4.41 18.54 -0.12
C ARG A 38 -3.71 17.22 0.17
N PHE A 39 -2.52 16.98 -0.36
CA PHE A 39 -1.88 15.67 -0.28
C PHE A 39 -0.73 15.64 0.73
N CYS A 40 -0.64 14.55 1.49
CA CYS A 40 0.50 14.31 2.37
C CYS A 40 1.82 14.33 1.56
N ARG A 41 2.87 14.84 2.18
CA ARG A 41 4.26 14.62 1.79
C ARG A 41 4.97 13.88 2.90
N PHE A 42 5.93 13.03 2.56
CA PHE A 42 6.69 12.28 3.54
C PHE A 42 8.19 12.57 3.45
N THR A 43 8.89 12.45 4.57
CA THR A 43 10.34 12.68 4.64
C THR A 43 11.15 11.57 3.96
N SER A 44 10.55 10.39 3.72
CA SER A 44 11.14 9.31 2.92
C SER A 44 10.05 8.48 2.22
N HIS A 45 10.44 7.68 1.22
CA HIS A 45 9.50 6.78 0.52
C HIS A 45 8.97 5.70 1.47
N GLU A 46 9.81 5.18 2.36
CA GLU A 46 9.44 4.20 3.37
C GLU A 46 8.31 4.71 4.27
N PHE A 47 8.34 5.99 4.67
CA PHE A 47 7.28 6.57 5.49
C PHE A 47 5.94 6.72 4.75
N GLY A 48 5.94 7.05 3.47
CA GLY A 48 4.70 7.09 2.69
C GLY A 48 4.14 5.71 2.38
N ILE A 49 4.99 4.74 2.06
CA ILE A 49 4.58 3.34 1.88
C ILE A 49 4.07 2.77 3.22
N ARG A 50 4.71 3.11 4.33
CA ARG A 50 4.25 2.76 5.68
C ARG A 50 2.87 3.35 5.98
N ALA A 51 2.63 4.62 5.61
CA ALA A 51 1.31 5.25 5.81
C ALA A 51 0.21 4.53 5.01
N LEU A 52 0.51 4.14 3.76
CA LEU A 52 -0.37 3.30 2.95
C LEU A 52 -0.64 1.95 3.63
N ALA A 53 0.40 1.23 4.04
CA ALA A 53 0.28 -0.04 4.74
C ALA A 53 -0.57 0.06 6.03
N ALA A 54 -0.29 1.06 6.87
CA ALA A 54 -1.03 1.29 8.12
C ALA A 54 -2.51 1.63 7.88
N LEU A 55 -2.82 2.35 6.79
CA LEU A 55 -4.20 2.66 6.41
C LEU A 55 -4.96 1.40 5.99
N LEU A 56 -4.32 0.50 5.22
CA LEU A 56 -4.90 -0.78 4.82
C LEU A 56 -5.12 -1.72 6.03
N VAL A 57 -4.15 -1.83 6.93
CA VAL A 57 -4.32 -2.57 8.20
C VAL A 57 -5.48 -2.00 9.02
N THR A 58 -5.59 -0.67 9.09
CA THR A 58 -6.72 0.00 9.76
C THR A 58 -8.07 -0.36 9.12
N TYR A 59 -8.12 -0.54 7.80
CA TYR A 59 -9.33 -1.01 7.11
C TYR A 59 -9.77 -2.40 7.59
N GLN A 60 -8.84 -3.34 7.71
CA GLN A 60 -9.14 -4.66 8.25
C GLN A 60 -9.57 -4.57 9.72
N ASP A 61 -8.85 -3.83 10.56
CA ASP A 61 -9.07 -3.84 12.00
C ASP A 61 -10.35 -3.12 12.41
N ARG A 62 -10.59 -1.92 11.85
CA ARG A 62 -11.71 -1.06 12.26
C ARG A 62 -12.96 -1.27 11.43
N HIS A 63 -12.81 -1.62 10.15
CA HIS A 63 -13.94 -1.76 9.23
C HIS A 63 -14.22 -3.22 8.84
N LYS A 64 -13.44 -4.17 9.37
CA LYS A 64 -13.60 -5.62 9.13
C LYS A 64 -13.54 -6.01 7.66
N LEU A 65 -12.82 -5.22 6.85
CA LEU A 65 -12.63 -5.51 5.44
C LEU A 65 -11.57 -6.59 5.28
N ARG A 66 -11.99 -7.76 4.80
CA ARG A 66 -11.16 -8.96 4.74
C ARG A 66 -11.03 -9.56 3.35
N THR A 67 -11.52 -8.88 2.32
CA THR A 67 -11.43 -9.38 0.93
C THR A 67 -10.81 -8.32 0.03
N PRO A 68 -10.11 -8.72 -1.05
CA PRO A 68 -9.62 -7.79 -2.06
C PRO A 68 -10.71 -6.83 -2.56
N ARG A 69 -11.93 -7.34 -2.83
CA ARG A 69 -13.08 -6.53 -3.23
C ARG A 69 -13.38 -5.43 -2.23
N ALA A 70 -13.62 -5.79 -0.97
CA ALA A 70 -14.06 -4.85 0.05
C ALA A 70 -13.00 -3.77 0.32
N ILE A 71 -11.72 -4.16 0.32
CA ILE A 71 -10.60 -3.23 0.52
C ILE A 71 -10.49 -2.24 -0.65
N ILE A 72 -10.53 -2.73 -1.89
CA ILE A 72 -10.35 -1.87 -3.07
C ILE A 72 -11.57 -0.98 -3.31
N GLU A 73 -12.79 -1.46 -3.05
CA GLU A 73 -14.00 -0.63 -3.13
C GLU A 73 -13.97 0.52 -2.11
N ARG A 74 -13.37 0.32 -0.93
CA ARG A 74 -13.14 1.41 0.02
C ARG A 74 -11.99 2.33 -0.41
N TRP A 75 -10.92 1.76 -0.95
CA TRP A 75 -9.73 2.51 -1.37
C TRP A 75 -10.01 3.43 -2.55
N ALA A 76 -10.68 2.91 -3.58
CA ALA A 76 -11.00 3.60 -4.82
C ALA A 76 -12.46 3.31 -5.22
N PRO A 77 -13.45 3.94 -4.53
CA PRO A 77 -14.86 3.78 -4.88
C PRO A 77 -15.13 4.23 -6.31
N LYS A 78 -16.12 3.61 -6.97
CA LYS A 78 -16.43 3.86 -8.38
C LYS A 78 -16.72 5.35 -8.64
N VAL A 79 -15.75 6.02 -9.27
CA VAL A 79 -16.01 7.32 -9.92
C VAL A 79 -15.99 7.17 -11.44
N GLU A 80 -15.15 6.33 -12.04
CA GLU A 80 -15.18 6.09 -13.50
C GLU A 80 -14.29 4.90 -13.96
N ASN A 81 -13.82 4.06 -13.03
CA ASN A 81 -12.91 2.94 -13.32
C ASN A 81 -13.64 1.59 -13.27
N ASP A 82 -13.15 0.64 -14.06
CA ASP A 82 -13.54 -0.76 -13.95
C ASP A 82 -12.94 -1.35 -12.66
N THR A 83 -13.58 -1.06 -11.52
CA THR A 83 -13.18 -1.57 -10.18
C THR A 83 -13.04 -3.09 -10.21
N ALA A 84 -13.77 -3.81 -11.08
CA ALA A 84 -13.62 -5.25 -11.22
C ALA A 84 -12.24 -5.65 -11.78
N ALA A 85 -11.72 -4.91 -12.77
CA ALA A 85 -10.37 -5.15 -13.30
C ALA A 85 -9.31 -4.90 -12.22
N TYR A 86 -9.47 -3.84 -11.41
CA TYR A 86 -8.53 -3.54 -10.33
C TYR A 86 -8.56 -4.63 -9.25
N ILE A 87 -9.75 -5.05 -8.80
CA ILE A 87 -9.93 -6.15 -7.86
C ILE A 87 -9.28 -7.43 -8.40
N ALA A 88 -9.49 -7.77 -9.67
CA ALA A 88 -8.92 -8.97 -10.28
C ALA A 88 -7.39 -8.94 -10.34
N VAL A 89 -6.79 -7.78 -10.64
CA VAL A 89 -5.33 -7.61 -10.63
C VAL A 89 -4.78 -7.78 -9.21
N VAL A 90 -5.42 -7.18 -8.21
CA VAL A 90 -5.00 -7.27 -6.80
C VAL A 90 -5.13 -8.69 -6.28
N ALA A 91 -6.29 -9.33 -6.48
CA ALA A 91 -6.54 -10.71 -6.05
C ALA A 91 -5.52 -11.68 -6.64
N ARG A 92 -5.25 -11.56 -7.95
CA ARG A 92 -4.22 -12.36 -8.64
C ARG A 92 -2.81 -12.14 -8.09
N ARG A 93 -2.44 -10.90 -7.75
CA ARG A 93 -1.11 -10.60 -7.16
C ARG A 93 -0.96 -11.17 -5.76
N ILE A 94 -2.03 -11.23 -4.98
CA ILE A 94 -2.03 -11.84 -3.65
C ILE A 94 -2.07 -13.38 -3.75
N GLY A 95 -2.63 -13.93 -4.83
CA GLY A 95 -2.78 -15.37 -5.04
C GLY A 95 -4.10 -15.93 -4.48
N VAL A 96 -5.14 -15.10 -4.41
CA VAL A 96 -6.47 -15.45 -3.88
C VAL A 96 -7.58 -15.02 -4.84
N GLY A 97 -8.81 -15.48 -4.58
CA GLY A 97 -10.03 -14.98 -5.20
C GLY A 97 -10.41 -13.56 -4.72
N PRO A 98 -11.25 -12.83 -5.48
CA PRO A 98 -11.65 -11.46 -5.16
C PRO A 98 -12.45 -11.33 -3.84
N ASP A 99 -13.08 -12.42 -3.42
CA ASP A 99 -13.94 -12.52 -2.24
C ASP A 99 -13.36 -13.47 -1.17
N ASP A 100 -12.15 -14.00 -1.39
CA ASP A 100 -11.45 -14.84 -0.41
C ASP A 100 -10.94 -13.98 0.74
N ALA A 101 -10.93 -14.57 1.93
CA ALA A 101 -10.41 -13.93 3.13
C ALA A 101 -8.88 -13.76 3.02
N ILE A 102 -8.41 -12.53 3.22
CA ILE A 102 -7.01 -12.19 3.36
C ILE A 102 -6.73 -11.64 4.76
N ASP A 103 -5.46 -11.75 5.17
CA ASP A 103 -4.95 -11.19 6.42
C ASP A 103 -3.87 -10.15 6.13
N LEU A 104 -4.17 -8.88 6.35
CA LEU A 104 -3.26 -7.75 6.17
C LEU A 104 -2.21 -7.61 7.29
N HIS A 105 -2.31 -8.40 8.35
CA HIS A 105 -1.19 -8.56 9.30
C HIS A 105 -0.16 -9.59 8.82
N SER A 106 -0.44 -10.31 7.73
CA SER A 106 0.52 -11.15 7.03
C SER A 106 1.23 -10.36 5.93
N HIS A 107 2.56 -10.34 5.99
CA HIS A 107 3.40 -9.74 4.96
C HIS A 107 3.12 -10.32 3.57
N ALA A 108 2.81 -11.62 3.49
CA ALA A 108 2.51 -12.32 2.24
C ALA A 108 1.27 -11.77 1.52
N HIS A 109 0.29 -11.22 2.27
CA HIS A 109 -0.89 -10.59 1.66
C HIS A 109 -0.74 -9.07 1.53
N LEU A 110 -0.18 -8.41 2.54
CA LEU A 110 -0.07 -6.95 2.56
C LEU A 110 0.89 -6.42 1.48
N ARG A 111 2.04 -7.08 1.29
CA ARG A 111 3.04 -6.65 0.31
C ARG A 111 2.50 -6.58 -1.12
N PRO A 112 1.95 -7.67 -1.71
CA PRO A 112 1.44 -7.61 -3.07
C PRO A 112 0.28 -6.63 -3.24
N LEU A 113 -0.55 -6.42 -2.20
CA LEU A 113 -1.60 -5.41 -2.21
C LEU A 113 -1.02 -3.99 -2.27
N VAL A 114 -0.05 -3.67 -1.41
CA VAL A 114 0.64 -2.37 -1.38
C VAL A 114 1.30 -2.09 -2.73
N GLU A 115 2.05 -3.06 -3.28
CA GLU A 115 2.69 -2.94 -4.59
C GLU A 115 1.67 -2.72 -5.71
N ALA A 116 0.51 -3.39 -5.66
CA ALA A 116 -0.56 -3.22 -6.65
C ALA A 116 -1.17 -1.82 -6.61
N ILE A 117 -1.39 -1.26 -5.42
CA ILE A 117 -1.88 0.12 -5.24
C ILE A 117 -0.87 1.12 -5.79
N ILE A 118 0.40 1.01 -5.39
CA ILE A 118 1.45 1.91 -5.87
C ILE A 118 1.56 1.88 -7.40
N HIS A 119 1.54 0.68 -7.99
CA HIS A 119 1.59 0.52 -9.43
C HIS A 119 0.41 1.19 -10.14
N HIS A 120 -0.80 1.11 -9.57
CA HIS A 120 -1.98 1.77 -10.11
C HIS A 120 -1.91 3.30 -9.98
N GLU A 121 -1.59 3.80 -8.79
CA GLU A 121 -1.61 5.22 -8.45
C GLU A 121 -0.47 6.04 -9.07
N CYS A 122 0.66 5.39 -9.37
CA CYS A 122 1.90 6.05 -9.80
C CYS A 122 2.36 5.57 -11.18
N ALA A 123 1.42 5.36 -12.13
CA ALA A 123 1.73 5.07 -13.54
C ALA A 123 2.71 3.89 -13.75
N GLY A 124 2.54 2.80 -12.99
CA GLY A 124 3.38 1.60 -13.10
C GLY A 124 4.65 1.63 -12.26
N LEU A 125 4.78 2.57 -11.32
CA LEU A 125 5.92 2.64 -10.41
C LEU A 125 6.14 1.33 -9.65
N ALA A 126 7.40 0.90 -9.58
CA ALA A 126 7.86 -0.19 -8.72
C ALA A 126 9.05 0.30 -7.87
N TYR A 127 9.01 -0.02 -6.57
CA TYR A 127 10.12 0.24 -5.66
C TYR A 127 11.01 -1.01 -5.51
N PRO A 128 12.29 -0.84 -5.16
CA PRO A 128 13.12 -1.96 -4.74
C PRO A 128 12.47 -2.71 -3.56
N ALA A 129 12.55 -4.04 -3.56
CA ALA A 129 11.96 -4.89 -2.52
C ALA A 129 12.34 -4.44 -1.09
N ALA A 130 13.61 -4.09 -0.88
CA ALA A 130 14.10 -3.62 0.42
C ALA A 130 13.37 -2.37 0.94
N VAL A 131 12.93 -1.47 0.06
CA VAL A 131 12.17 -0.27 0.45
C VAL A 131 10.76 -0.66 0.92
N ILE A 132 10.10 -1.57 0.20
CA ILE A 132 8.78 -2.09 0.57
C ILE A 132 8.87 -2.86 1.89
N ASP A 133 9.81 -3.79 2.01
CA ASP A 133 9.97 -4.62 3.21
C ASP A 133 10.31 -3.77 4.45
N ARG A 134 11.14 -2.74 4.29
CA ARG A 134 11.44 -1.76 5.35
C ARG A 134 10.18 -1.01 5.77
N ALA A 135 9.38 -0.53 4.82
CA ALA A 135 8.16 0.21 5.09
C ALA A 135 7.10 -0.65 5.82
N LEU A 136 6.93 -1.90 5.38
CA LEU A 136 6.00 -2.86 6.00
C LEU A 136 6.47 -3.26 7.42
N THR A 137 7.78 -3.41 7.62
CA THR A 137 8.36 -3.59 8.96
C THR A 137 8.04 -2.40 9.88
N LEU A 138 8.18 -1.16 9.39
CA LEU A 138 7.81 0.06 10.15
C LEU A 138 6.30 0.18 10.40
N ALA A 139 5.47 -0.55 9.65
CA ALA A 139 4.03 -0.67 9.86
C ALA A 139 3.66 -1.83 10.81
N GLY A 140 4.64 -2.59 11.31
CA GLY A 140 4.43 -3.73 12.21
C GLY A 140 4.17 -5.06 11.50
N VAL A 141 4.36 -5.12 10.18
CA VAL A 141 4.14 -6.32 9.36
C VAL A 141 5.48 -6.69 8.70
N PRO A 142 6.48 -7.20 9.44
CA PRO A 142 7.78 -7.56 8.85
C PRO A 142 7.67 -8.79 7.93
N PRO A 143 8.61 -8.97 6.98
CA PRO A 143 8.72 -10.22 6.25
C PRO A 143 8.91 -11.40 7.20
N ALA A 144 8.39 -12.57 6.81
CA ALA A 144 8.60 -13.78 7.59
C ALA A 144 10.10 -14.03 7.77
N PRO A 145 10.55 -14.46 8.97
CA PRO A 145 11.94 -14.82 9.16
C PRO A 145 12.31 -15.94 8.17
N PRO A 146 13.55 -15.94 7.65
CA PRO A 146 14.00 -17.02 6.78
C PRO A 146 13.79 -18.34 7.52
N ALA A 147 13.24 -19.33 6.82
CA ALA A 147 13.05 -20.66 7.39
C ALA A 147 14.41 -21.17 7.87
N THR A 148 14.59 -21.26 9.19
CA THR A 148 15.79 -21.88 9.74
C THR A 148 15.71 -23.35 9.37
N LEU A 149 16.64 -23.82 8.55
CA LEU A 149 16.88 -25.26 8.40
C LEU A 149 17.11 -25.78 9.81
N ARG A 150 16.16 -26.53 10.35
CA ARG A 150 16.37 -27.26 11.59
C ARG A 150 17.55 -28.18 11.32
N ALA A 151 18.68 -27.89 11.98
CA ALA A 151 19.80 -28.80 12.01
C ALA A 151 19.25 -30.14 12.54
N VAL A 152 19.29 -31.14 11.69
CA VAL A 152 19.03 -32.52 12.08
C VAL A 152 20.23 -32.91 12.94
N SER A 153 20.00 -33.10 14.24
CA SER A 153 20.94 -33.67 15.19
C SER A 153 20.16 -34.55 16.15
#